data_AF-A0A2K8U9C9-F1
#
_entry.id   AF-A0A2K8U9C9-F1
#
_cell.length_a   1.000
_cell.length_b   1.000
_cell.length_c   1.000
_cell.angle_alpha   90.00
_cell.angle_beta   90.00
_cell.angle_gamma   90.00
#
_symmetry.space_group_name_H-M   'P 1'
#
loop_
_entity.id
_entity.type
_entity.pdbx_description
1 polymer ?
#
loop_
_entity_poly.entity_id
_entity_poly.type
_entity_poly.pdbx_seq_one_letter_code
_entity_poly.pdbx_strand_id
1 'polypeptide(L)'
;MSPSDELADLFTALTGAPPGARTRAAFADLCVLAGREDEAFPPYLRAMVQALRAGQPHGPRPVPERDRGYSWLLRELQPALPDSEFIAAGHREYLVLHRIALAGVVDLRDPETYAIVPWPEPSEAATRVLGTFDPTDEQIRRWAYAPDLRLTDQDEHAALSQPRLLPLLITLAADPRCPKRDYLIAIVDEYVSAAQRGRYDRQLLEQVRAQAAAAGPADLRAWANDLAYLLDYLDGQGPVCLAAAREIARLTMSGRYRPGIALLEGQVGDWWAFTAAFTADGWEIDHLYIYPATGALRWSGKRQSANELAAYTHPVSRDDALRGETPDRGPAQ
;
A
#
# COMPACT_ATOMS: atom_id res chain seq x y z
N MET A 1 -4.89 -48.08 11.85
CA MET A 1 -4.62 -47.45 10.53
C MET A 1 -3.18 -46.98 10.53
N SER A 2 -2.44 -47.18 9.44
CA SER A 2 -1.12 -46.56 9.34
C SER A 2 -1.28 -45.04 9.15
N PRO A 3 -0.31 -44.20 9.55
CA PRO A 3 -0.36 -42.75 9.27
C PRO A 3 -0.52 -42.41 7.78
N SER A 4 -0.09 -43.32 6.90
CA SER A 4 -0.31 -43.26 5.44
C SER A 4 -1.79 -43.40 5.06
N ASP A 5 -2.56 -44.20 5.80
CA ASP A 5 -3.97 -44.47 5.50
C ASP A 5 -4.87 -43.30 5.95
N GLU A 6 -4.60 -42.70 7.13
CA GLU A 6 -5.33 -41.50 7.60
C GLU A 6 -5.14 -40.29 6.68
N LEU A 7 -3.94 -40.12 6.11
CA LEU A 7 -3.63 -39.03 5.19
C LEU A 7 -4.18 -39.27 3.78
N ALA A 8 -4.29 -40.53 3.34
CA ALA A 8 -4.93 -40.88 2.08
C ALA A 8 -6.45 -40.62 2.13
N ASP A 9 -7.08 -40.86 3.27
CA ASP A 9 -8.49 -40.58 3.50
C ASP A 9 -8.76 -39.06 3.54
N LEU A 10 -7.88 -38.28 4.18
CA LEU A 10 -7.95 -36.82 4.20
C LEU A 10 -7.77 -36.19 2.80
N PHE A 11 -6.84 -36.71 2.00
CA PHE A 11 -6.63 -36.26 0.61
C PHE A 11 -7.86 -36.57 -0.27
N THR A 12 -8.45 -37.76 -0.10
CA THR A 12 -9.67 -38.16 -0.82
C THR A 12 -10.86 -37.28 -0.43
N ALA A 13 -10.97 -36.89 0.86
CA ALA A 13 -12.01 -35.99 1.35
C ALA A 13 -11.89 -34.55 0.82
N LEU A 14 -10.67 -34.07 0.55
CA LEU A 14 -10.42 -32.69 0.10
C LEU A 14 -10.45 -32.53 -1.43
N THR A 15 -10.08 -33.57 -2.17
CA THR A 15 -9.93 -33.50 -3.64
C THR A 15 -10.98 -34.31 -4.39
N GLY A 16 -11.76 -35.14 -3.70
CA GLY A 16 -12.76 -36.03 -4.31
C GLY A 16 -12.18 -37.23 -5.05
N ALA A 17 -10.85 -37.43 -5.04
CA ALA A 17 -10.19 -38.56 -5.69
C ALA A 17 -9.04 -39.13 -4.83
N PRO A 18 -8.83 -40.47 -4.82
CA PRO A 18 -7.74 -41.05 -4.06
C PRO A 18 -6.38 -40.69 -4.67
N PRO A 19 -5.34 -40.44 -3.84
CA PRO A 19 -4.02 -40.09 -4.34
C PRO A 19 -3.41 -41.24 -5.17
N GLY A 20 -2.81 -40.88 -6.30
CA GLY A 20 -2.12 -41.83 -7.18
C GLY A 20 -0.96 -42.54 -6.48
N ALA A 21 -0.55 -43.70 -6.99
CA ALA A 21 0.53 -44.51 -6.40
C ALA A 21 1.86 -43.75 -6.26
N ARG A 22 2.15 -42.81 -7.17
CA ARG A 22 3.34 -41.94 -7.11
C ARG A 22 3.26 -40.90 -5.98
N THR A 23 2.08 -40.35 -5.73
CA THR A 23 1.82 -39.41 -4.62
C THR A 23 2.02 -40.12 -3.28
N ARG A 24 1.48 -41.33 -3.12
CA ARG A 24 1.66 -42.16 -1.92
C ARG A 24 3.13 -42.52 -1.62
N ALA A 25 3.91 -42.84 -2.66
CA ALA A 25 5.34 -43.13 -2.49
C ALA A 25 6.15 -41.90 -2.08
N ALA A 26 5.87 -40.72 -2.68
CA ALA A 26 6.53 -39.47 -2.31
C ALA A 26 6.24 -39.05 -0.86
N PHE A 27 5.04 -39.35 -0.34
CA PHE A 27 4.68 -39.12 1.05
C PHE A 27 5.43 -40.03 2.03
N ALA A 28 5.66 -41.30 1.67
CA ALA A 28 6.43 -42.22 2.49
C ALA A 28 7.91 -41.79 2.63
N ASP A 29 8.52 -41.31 1.55
CA ASP A 29 9.90 -40.80 1.55
C ASP A 29 10.05 -39.51 2.39
N LEU A 30 9.03 -38.62 2.36
CA LEU A 30 8.99 -37.41 3.18
C LEU A 30 8.85 -37.69 4.68
N CYS A 31 8.14 -38.77 5.07
CA CYS A 31 8.02 -39.19 6.47
C CYS A 31 9.31 -39.83 7.01
N VAL A 32 10.12 -40.48 6.17
CA VAL A 32 11.44 -41.02 6.56
C VAL A 32 12.44 -39.91 6.87
N LEU A 33 12.36 -38.78 6.15
CA LEU A 33 13.15 -37.58 6.44
C LEU A 33 12.75 -36.91 7.77
N ALA A 34 11.45 -36.95 8.12
CA ALA A 34 10.93 -36.38 9.37
C ALA A 34 11.46 -37.06 10.65
N GLY A 35 11.86 -38.33 10.57
CA GLY A 35 12.47 -39.06 11.71
C GLY A 35 13.85 -38.55 12.14
N ARG A 36 14.41 -37.53 11.44
CA ARG A 36 15.67 -36.86 11.79
C ARG A 36 15.48 -35.43 12.33
N GLU A 37 14.25 -34.94 12.48
CA GLU A 37 13.95 -33.50 12.62
C GLU A 37 13.70 -32.97 14.06
N ASP A 38 13.74 -33.80 15.11
CA ASP A 38 13.12 -33.38 16.37
C ASP A 38 13.82 -32.25 17.16
N GLU A 39 15.10 -31.93 16.89
CA GLU A 39 15.85 -30.95 17.70
C GLU A 39 16.30 -29.65 16.98
N ALA A 40 16.27 -29.56 15.64
CA ALA A 40 16.99 -28.49 14.94
C ALA A 40 16.14 -27.31 14.42
N PHE A 41 14.83 -27.47 14.24
CA PHE A 41 13.99 -26.45 13.58
C PHE A 41 13.11 -25.63 14.55
N PRO A 42 13.12 -24.29 14.44
CA PRO A 42 12.12 -23.43 15.06
C PRO A 42 10.66 -23.87 14.80
N PRO A 43 9.72 -23.68 15.75
CA PRO A 43 8.33 -24.16 15.64
C PRO A 43 7.56 -23.68 14.40
N TYR A 44 7.82 -22.45 13.92
CA TYR A 44 7.13 -21.90 12.75
C TYR A 44 7.61 -22.55 11.43
N LEU A 45 8.88 -22.94 11.34
CA LEU A 45 9.40 -23.71 10.20
C LEU A 45 8.77 -25.07 10.14
N ARG A 46 8.64 -25.71 11.31
CA ARG A 46 7.92 -26.98 11.44
C ARG A 46 6.49 -26.83 10.93
N ALA A 47 5.81 -25.74 11.28
CA ALA A 47 4.46 -25.45 10.80
C ALA A 47 4.39 -25.19 9.27
N MET A 48 5.36 -24.45 8.69
CA MET A 48 5.43 -24.21 7.24
C MET A 48 5.70 -25.51 6.47
N VAL A 49 6.69 -26.29 6.91
CA VAL A 49 7.02 -27.60 6.30
C VAL A 49 5.84 -28.57 6.45
N GLN A 50 5.17 -28.59 7.60
CA GLN A 50 3.96 -29.39 7.80
C GLN A 50 2.82 -28.96 6.88
N ALA A 51 2.60 -27.66 6.67
CA ALA A 51 1.57 -27.17 5.78
C ALA A 51 1.90 -27.44 4.29
N LEU A 52 3.17 -27.29 3.89
CA LEU A 52 3.66 -27.71 2.56
C LEU A 52 3.44 -29.21 2.37
N ARG A 53 3.82 -30.04 3.36
CA ARG A 53 3.57 -31.49 3.36
C ARG A 53 2.09 -31.80 3.26
N ALA A 54 1.24 -31.11 4.01
CA ALA A 54 -0.21 -31.34 4.02
C ALA A 54 -0.91 -30.91 2.72
N GLY A 55 -0.21 -30.25 1.79
CA GLY A 55 -0.83 -29.74 0.57
C GLY A 55 -1.81 -28.58 0.84
N GLN A 56 -1.71 -27.92 1.99
CA GLN A 56 -2.69 -26.93 2.43
C GLN A 56 -2.17 -25.52 2.15
N PRO A 57 -2.74 -24.77 1.18
CA PRO A 57 -2.44 -23.37 1.04
C PRO A 57 -2.92 -22.63 2.29
N HIS A 58 -2.16 -21.63 2.72
CA HIS A 58 -2.59 -20.75 3.78
C HIS A 58 -2.16 -19.32 3.48
N GLY A 59 -2.99 -18.37 3.93
CA GLY A 59 -2.68 -16.94 3.84
C GLY A 59 -1.43 -16.55 4.62
N PRO A 60 -1.09 -15.25 4.61
CA PRO A 60 0.07 -14.71 5.31
C PRO A 60 0.07 -15.11 6.79
N ARG A 61 1.19 -15.61 7.28
CA ARG A 61 1.40 -15.93 8.69
C ARG A 61 2.55 -15.10 9.26
N PRO A 62 2.41 -14.57 10.48
CA PRO A 62 3.43 -13.75 11.09
C PRO A 62 4.65 -14.59 11.47
N VAL A 63 5.78 -13.92 11.38
CA VAL A 63 7.11 -14.40 11.69
C VAL A 63 7.52 -13.90 13.08
N PRO A 64 8.12 -14.73 13.95
CA PRO A 64 8.69 -14.25 15.20
C PRO A 64 9.78 -13.20 14.98
N GLU A 65 9.76 -12.14 15.78
CA GLU A 65 10.56 -10.91 15.64
C GLU A 65 12.08 -11.16 15.51
N ARG A 66 12.60 -12.19 16.18
CA ARG A 66 14.03 -12.55 16.19
C ARG A 66 14.56 -13.07 14.85
N ASP A 67 13.65 -13.47 13.95
CA ASP A 67 13.96 -14.22 12.73
C ASP A 67 13.67 -13.41 11.43
N ARG A 68 13.33 -12.10 11.53
CA ARG A 68 12.98 -11.23 10.39
C ARG A 68 14.08 -11.21 9.29
N GLY A 69 13.67 -11.34 8.01
CA GLY A 69 14.56 -11.33 6.83
C GLY A 69 14.71 -12.68 6.11
N TYR A 70 13.60 -13.35 5.78
CA TYR A 70 13.48 -14.79 5.46
C TYR A 70 14.17 -15.31 4.18
N SER A 71 14.88 -14.46 3.43
CA SER A 71 15.59 -14.85 2.21
C SER A 71 16.59 -15.96 2.42
N TRP A 72 17.35 -15.88 3.52
CA TRP A 72 18.30 -16.91 3.88
C TRP A 72 17.60 -18.21 4.30
N LEU A 73 16.39 -18.11 4.85
CA LEU A 73 15.67 -19.24 5.41
C LEU A 73 15.10 -20.18 4.35
N LEU A 74 14.51 -19.63 3.28
CA LEU A 74 14.08 -20.44 2.15
C LEU A 74 15.26 -21.16 1.49
N ARG A 75 16.46 -20.53 1.50
CA ARG A 75 17.70 -21.13 0.98
C ARG A 75 18.24 -22.24 1.89
N GLU A 76 18.14 -22.10 3.22
CA GLU A 76 18.52 -23.15 4.18
C GLU A 76 17.58 -24.37 4.13
N LEU A 77 16.31 -24.18 3.77
CA LEU A 77 15.35 -25.28 3.61
C LEU A 77 15.54 -26.06 2.30
N GLN A 78 16.09 -25.43 1.25
CA GLN A 78 16.25 -26.04 -0.06
C GLN A 78 17.05 -27.36 -0.01
N PRO A 79 18.22 -27.46 0.67
CA PRO A 79 18.94 -28.73 0.81
C PRO A 79 18.17 -29.83 1.54
N ALA A 80 17.24 -29.46 2.42
CA ALA A 80 16.43 -30.40 3.22
C ALA A 80 15.22 -30.95 2.44
N LEU A 81 14.83 -30.28 1.34
CA LEU A 81 13.67 -30.62 0.51
C LEU A 81 14.15 -31.06 -0.88
N PRO A 82 14.41 -32.36 -1.10
CA PRO A 82 14.80 -32.85 -2.41
C PRO A 82 13.69 -32.55 -3.43
N ASP A 83 14.08 -32.12 -4.63
CA ASP A 83 13.22 -31.60 -5.71
C ASP A 83 12.55 -30.24 -5.44
N SER A 84 13.08 -29.47 -4.48
CA SER A 84 12.74 -28.06 -4.33
C SER A 84 13.59 -27.15 -5.21
N GLU A 85 12.99 -26.06 -5.70
CA GLU A 85 13.68 -25.02 -6.45
C GLU A 85 13.50 -23.68 -5.74
N PHE A 86 14.60 -22.95 -5.55
CA PHE A 86 14.54 -21.58 -5.08
C PHE A 86 14.42 -20.63 -6.27
N ILE A 87 13.41 -19.77 -6.26
CA ILE A 87 13.14 -18.79 -7.33
C ILE A 87 12.99 -17.41 -6.70
N ALA A 88 13.73 -16.42 -7.22
CA ALA A 88 13.53 -15.02 -6.89
C ALA A 88 12.84 -14.31 -8.06
N ALA A 89 11.68 -13.69 -7.83
CA ALA A 89 10.93 -12.96 -8.84
C ALA A 89 10.39 -11.63 -8.28
N GLY A 90 10.97 -10.52 -8.75
CA GLY A 90 10.63 -9.18 -8.28
C GLY A 90 10.94 -8.99 -6.79
N HIS A 91 9.92 -8.67 -6.00
CA HIS A 91 10.01 -8.53 -4.54
C HIS A 91 9.62 -9.81 -3.81
N ARG A 92 9.54 -10.96 -4.48
CA ARG A 92 9.16 -12.23 -3.86
C ARG A 92 10.26 -13.27 -4.03
N GLU A 93 10.45 -14.05 -2.98
CA GLU A 93 11.30 -15.25 -3.00
C GLU A 93 10.43 -16.47 -2.72
N TYR A 94 10.64 -17.51 -3.51
CA TYR A 94 9.85 -18.74 -3.53
C TYR A 94 10.74 -19.94 -3.24
N LEU A 95 10.28 -20.83 -2.38
CA LEU A 95 10.76 -22.21 -2.31
C LEU A 95 9.69 -23.12 -2.89
N VAL A 96 9.90 -23.53 -4.13
CA VAL A 96 8.94 -24.27 -4.94
C VAL A 96 9.11 -25.77 -4.70
N LEU A 97 8.00 -26.46 -4.47
CA LEU A 97 7.92 -27.92 -4.43
C LEU A 97 7.13 -28.42 -5.64
N HIS A 98 7.84 -28.63 -6.76
CA HIS A 98 7.25 -28.99 -8.05
C HIS A 98 6.33 -30.21 -7.98
N ARG A 99 6.67 -31.20 -7.16
CA ARG A 99 5.91 -32.46 -7.02
C ARG A 99 4.48 -32.26 -6.52
N ILE A 100 4.23 -31.22 -5.73
CA ILE A 100 2.93 -30.95 -5.09
C ILE A 100 2.31 -29.64 -5.54
N ALA A 101 2.90 -28.95 -6.52
CA ALA A 101 2.41 -27.69 -7.06
C ALA A 101 2.12 -26.65 -5.96
N LEU A 102 3.07 -26.48 -5.03
CA LEU A 102 3.04 -25.46 -3.98
C LEU A 102 4.38 -24.73 -3.90
N ALA A 103 4.35 -23.49 -3.43
CA ALA A 103 5.54 -22.73 -3.06
C ALA A 103 5.33 -22.06 -1.69
N GLY A 104 6.36 -22.12 -0.84
CA GLY A 104 6.50 -21.17 0.26
C GLY A 104 6.97 -19.84 -0.32
N VAL A 105 6.27 -18.75 -0.05
CA VAL A 105 6.59 -17.41 -0.57
C VAL A 105 6.82 -16.43 0.57
N VAL A 106 7.82 -15.57 0.39
CA VAL A 106 8.12 -14.42 1.23
C VAL A 106 8.06 -13.17 0.36
N ASP A 107 7.29 -12.16 0.77
CA ASP A 107 7.27 -10.84 0.13
C ASP A 107 8.32 -9.95 0.82
N LEU A 108 9.35 -9.53 0.10
CA LEU A 108 10.42 -8.68 0.61
C LEU A 108 9.93 -7.27 1.01
N ARG A 109 8.73 -6.86 0.59
CA ARG A 109 8.09 -5.62 1.06
C ARG A 109 7.39 -5.80 2.40
N ASP A 110 7.05 -7.03 2.76
CA ASP A 110 6.50 -7.42 4.06
C ASP A 110 7.28 -8.63 4.60
N PRO A 111 8.55 -8.43 5.03
CA PRO A 111 9.43 -9.52 5.44
C PRO A 111 8.98 -10.17 6.77
N GLU A 112 7.88 -9.70 7.36
CA GLU A 112 7.29 -10.20 8.59
C GLU A 112 6.25 -11.31 8.34
N THR A 113 5.94 -11.61 7.08
CA THR A 113 5.00 -12.66 6.75
C THR A 113 5.52 -13.63 5.70
N TYR A 114 5.03 -14.87 5.78
CA TYR A 114 5.20 -15.88 4.75
C TYR A 114 3.84 -16.48 4.39
N ALA A 115 3.70 -16.97 3.16
CA ALA A 115 2.50 -17.67 2.72
C ALA A 115 2.87 -18.99 2.03
N ILE A 116 1.89 -19.89 1.92
CA ILE A 116 1.98 -21.07 1.06
C ILE A 116 0.95 -20.91 -0.03
N VAL A 117 1.43 -20.84 -1.26
CA VAL A 117 0.62 -20.59 -2.46
C VAL A 117 0.71 -21.78 -3.42
N PRO A 118 -0.29 -22.02 -4.28
CA PRO A 118 -0.16 -22.91 -5.42
C PRO A 118 1.06 -22.56 -6.29
N TRP A 119 1.67 -23.55 -6.97
CA TRP A 119 2.80 -23.35 -7.89
C TRP A 119 2.57 -24.00 -9.28
N PRO A 120 2.79 -23.30 -10.42
CA PRO A 120 3.08 -21.87 -10.49
C PRO A 120 2.01 -21.12 -9.73
N GLU A 121 2.41 -20.12 -8.93
CA GLU A 121 1.44 -19.17 -8.37
C GLU A 121 0.58 -18.84 -9.56
N PRO A 122 -0.76 -19.14 -9.54
CA PRO A 122 -1.61 -18.96 -10.70
C PRO A 122 -1.20 -17.60 -11.16
N SER A 123 -0.54 -17.54 -12.34
CA SER A 123 0.26 -16.37 -12.63
C SER A 123 -0.65 -15.22 -12.32
N GLU A 124 -0.17 -14.17 -11.68
CA GLU A 124 -0.77 -12.87 -11.88
C GLU A 124 -1.25 -12.86 -13.35
N ALA A 125 -2.54 -13.10 -13.64
CA ALA A 125 -2.93 -13.97 -14.76
C ALA A 125 -2.60 -13.30 -16.08
N ALA A 126 -1.36 -13.45 -16.52
CA ALA A 126 -0.64 -12.39 -17.21
C ALA A 126 -1.25 -11.01 -16.91
N THR A 127 -1.11 -10.46 -15.68
CA THR A 127 -1.73 -9.20 -15.25
C THR A 127 -1.78 -8.26 -16.44
N ARG A 128 -2.98 -8.08 -16.98
CA ARG A 128 -3.08 -7.60 -18.35
C ARG A 128 -2.71 -6.12 -18.27
N VAL A 129 -1.59 -5.75 -18.87
CA VAL A 129 -1.11 -4.36 -18.86
C VAL A 129 -1.60 -3.69 -20.13
N LEU A 130 -2.29 -2.55 -20.00
CA LEU A 130 -2.67 -1.75 -21.19
C LEU A 130 -1.45 -1.07 -21.83
N GLY A 131 -0.41 -0.80 -21.04
CA GLY A 131 0.90 -0.35 -21.51
C GLY A 131 0.91 1.13 -21.89
N THR A 132 0.11 1.96 -21.22
CA THR A 132 0.03 3.39 -21.53
C THR A 132 0.12 4.24 -20.26
N PHE A 133 0.91 5.30 -20.32
CA PHE A 133 0.96 6.36 -19.30
C PHE A 133 -0.03 7.49 -19.59
N ASP A 134 -0.63 7.50 -20.80
CA ASP A 134 -1.64 8.48 -21.22
C ASP A 134 -2.93 7.75 -21.64
N PRO A 135 -3.69 7.22 -20.67
CA PRO A 135 -4.86 6.40 -20.98
C PRO A 135 -6.04 7.23 -21.49
N THR A 136 -6.76 6.70 -22.47
CA THR A 136 -8.05 7.27 -22.88
C THR A 136 -9.12 6.98 -21.84
N ASP A 137 -10.21 7.75 -21.86
CA ASP A 137 -11.35 7.53 -20.96
C ASP A 137 -11.89 6.10 -21.03
N GLU A 138 -11.92 5.50 -22.23
CA GLU A 138 -12.38 4.13 -22.43
C GLU A 138 -11.42 3.10 -21.81
N GLN A 139 -10.11 3.35 -21.90
CA GLN A 139 -9.11 2.51 -21.24
C GLN A 139 -9.24 2.58 -19.71
N ILE A 140 -9.47 3.77 -19.15
CA ILE A 140 -9.73 3.95 -17.71
C ILE A 140 -11.00 3.22 -17.29
N ARG A 141 -12.10 3.34 -18.06
CA ARG A 141 -13.35 2.62 -17.77
C ARG A 141 -13.12 1.10 -17.76
N ARG A 142 -12.46 0.56 -18.78
CA ARG A 142 -12.16 -0.88 -18.84
C ARG A 142 -11.29 -1.33 -17.66
N TRP A 143 -10.27 -0.56 -17.32
CA TRP A 143 -9.38 -0.84 -16.19
C TRP A 143 -10.11 -0.81 -14.84
N ALA A 144 -10.98 0.18 -14.62
CA ALA A 144 -11.68 0.36 -13.35
C ALA A 144 -12.56 -0.84 -12.97
N TYR A 145 -13.03 -1.62 -13.95
CA TYR A 145 -13.88 -2.82 -13.75
C TYR A 145 -13.18 -4.16 -13.99
N ALA A 146 -11.87 -4.16 -14.26
CA ALA A 146 -11.07 -5.36 -14.42
C ALA A 146 -10.04 -5.44 -13.28
N PRO A 147 -10.32 -6.17 -12.18
CA PRO A 147 -9.45 -6.22 -11.00
C PRO A 147 -8.00 -6.61 -11.33
N ASP A 148 -7.84 -7.49 -12.31
CA ASP A 148 -6.59 -8.06 -12.84
C ASP A 148 -5.94 -7.23 -13.98
N LEU A 149 -6.55 -6.12 -14.39
CA LEU A 149 -5.98 -5.21 -15.36
C LEU A 149 -5.15 -4.12 -14.67
N ARG A 150 -3.95 -3.88 -15.18
CA ARG A 150 -3.12 -2.71 -14.84
C ARG A 150 -3.08 -1.75 -16.03
N LEU A 151 -3.04 -0.45 -15.76
CA LEU A 151 -2.86 0.55 -16.83
C LEU A 151 -1.45 0.50 -17.40
N THR A 152 -0.48 0.44 -16.49
CA THR A 152 0.94 0.46 -16.80
C THR A 152 1.69 -0.46 -15.84
N ASP A 153 2.81 -1.01 -16.30
CA ASP A 153 3.77 -1.75 -15.48
C ASP A 153 4.61 -0.81 -14.60
N GLN A 154 4.61 0.49 -14.92
CA GLN A 154 5.22 1.57 -14.16
C GLN A 154 4.29 2.10 -13.03
N ASP A 155 4.50 3.36 -12.66
CA ASP A 155 3.71 4.10 -11.68
C ASP A 155 2.31 4.42 -12.22
N GLU A 156 1.36 3.53 -11.91
CA GLU A 156 -0.06 3.70 -12.25
C GLU A 156 -0.69 4.92 -11.58
N HIS A 157 -0.21 5.30 -10.39
CA HIS A 157 -0.70 6.45 -9.66
C HIS A 157 -0.41 7.74 -10.43
N ALA A 158 0.82 7.87 -10.93
CA ALA A 158 1.23 9.03 -11.73
C ALA A 158 0.45 9.13 -13.06
N ALA A 159 0.17 8.00 -13.72
CA ALA A 159 -0.65 7.97 -14.94
C ALA A 159 -2.11 8.42 -14.68
N LEU A 160 -2.66 8.12 -13.50
CA LEU A 160 -4.03 8.45 -13.12
C LEU A 160 -4.19 9.86 -12.51
N SER A 161 -3.10 10.45 -12.01
CA SER A 161 -3.10 11.78 -11.37
C SER A 161 -3.22 12.96 -12.36
N GLN A 162 -3.51 12.69 -13.62
CA GLN A 162 -3.66 13.73 -14.64
C GLN A 162 -4.94 14.56 -14.39
N PRO A 163 -4.89 15.91 -14.41
CA PRO A 163 -6.05 16.76 -14.15
C PRO A 163 -7.27 16.42 -15.01
N ARG A 164 -7.06 16.10 -16.30
CA ARG A 164 -8.12 15.76 -17.25
C ARG A 164 -8.94 14.52 -16.83
N LEU A 165 -8.37 13.63 -16.03
CA LEU A 165 -9.01 12.37 -15.63
C LEU A 165 -9.86 12.51 -14.36
N LEU A 166 -9.63 13.52 -13.51
CA LEU A 166 -10.31 13.62 -12.20
C LEU A 166 -11.84 13.53 -12.26
N PRO A 167 -12.54 14.20 -13.21
CA PRO A 167 -13.99 14.06 -13.34
C PRO A 167 -14.43 12.62 -13.64
N LEU A 168 -13.66 11.90 -14.46
CA LEU A 168 -13.92 10.50 -14.78
C LEU A 168 -13.67 9.59 -13.57
N LEU A 169 -12.61 9.83 -12.80
CA LEU A 169 -12.30 9.03 -11.61
C LEU A 169 -13.43 9.13 -10.57
N ILE A 170 -13.96 10.33 -10.30
CA ILE A 170 -15.11 10.51 -9.41
C ILE A 170 -16.36 9.83 -9.97
N THR A 171 -16.61 9.93 -11.29
CA THR A 171 -17.75 9.26 -11.93
C THR A 171 -17.68 7.74 -11.73
N LEU A 172 -16.49 7.15 -11.86
CA LEU A 172 -16.28 5.71 -11.67
C LEU A 172 -16.37 5.30 -10.21
N ALA A 173 -15.80 6.09 -9.29
CA ALA A 173 -15.90 5.85 -7.85
C ALA A 173 -17.35 5.94 -7.32
N ALA A 174 -18.23 6.63 -8.04
CA ALA A 174 -19.64 6.71 -7.71
C ALA A 174 -20.44 5.44 -8.02
N ASP A 175 -19.94 4.54 -8.88
CA ASP A 175 -20.56 3.23 -9.10
C ASP A 175 -20.14 2.26 -7.97
N PRO A 176 -21.06 1.80 -7.11
CA PRO A 176 -20.75 0.86 -6.03
C PRO A 176 -20.26 -0.50 -6.53
N ARG A 177 -20.40 -0.81 -7.83
CA ARG A 177 -19.90 -2.04 -8.45
C ARG A 177 -18.47 -1.90 -8.98
N CYS A 178 -17.87 -0.70 -8.94
CA CYS A 178 -16.50 -0.51 -9.37
C CYS A 178 -15.53 -1.17 -8.36
N PRO A 179 -14.80 -2.23 -8.74
CA PRO A 179 -13.89 -2.93 -7.83
C PRO A 179 -12.70 -2.08 -7.39
N LYS A 180 -12.30 -1.08 -8.19
CA LYS A 180 -11.17 -0.16 -7.90
C LYS A 180 -11.61 1.16 -7.27
N ARG A 181 -12.85 1.23 -6.77
CA ARG A 181 -13.47 2.44 -6.21
C ARG A 181 -12.58 3.16 -5.17
N ASP A 182 -12.13 2.47 -4.14
CA ASP A 182 -11.38 3.10 -3.06
C ASP A 182 -10.02 3.62 -3.56
N TYR A 183 -9.40 2.89 -4.50
CA TYR A 183 -8.17 3.31 -5.15
C TYR A 183 -8.36 4.57 -6.01
N LEU A 184 -9.47 4.67 -6.75
CA LEU A 184 -9.83 5.87 -7.51
C LEU A 184 -9.95 7.09 -6.60
N ILE A 185 -10.60 6.95 -5.44
CA ILE A 185 -10.76 8.07 -4.50
C ILE A 185 -9.41 8.45 -3.89
N ALA A 186 -8.56 7.47 -3.55
CA ALA A 186 -7.22 7.73 -3.05
C ALA A 186 -6.35 8.55 -4.02
N ILE A 187 -6.48 8.32 -5.34
CA ILE A 187 -5.79 9.13 -6.37
C ILE A 187 -6.31 10.56 -6.39
N VAL A 188 -7.63 10.76 -6.28
CA VAL A 188 -8.20 12.11 -6.25
C VAL A 188 -7.78 12.85 -4.97
N ASP A 189 -7.72 12.16 -3.82
CA ASP A 189 -7.21 12.70 -2.56
C ASP A 189 -5.75 13.15 -2.68
N GLU A 190 -4.92 12.34 -3.34
CA GLU A 190 -3.52 12.69 -3.57
C GLU A 190 -3.39 13.93 -4.46
N TYR A 191 -4.21 14.05 -5.50
CA TYR A 191 -4.26 15.25 -6.32
C TYR A 191 -4.63 16.50 -5.51
N VAL A 192 -5.66 16.41 -4.65
CA VAL A 192 -6.07 17.52 -3.76
C VAL A 192 -4.96 17.88 -2.77
N SER A 193 -4.23 16.88 -2.26
CA SER A 193 -3.08 17.09 -1.37
C SER A 193 -1.92 17.76 -2.11
N ALA A 194 -1.66 17.37 -3.36
CA ALA A 194 -0.65 18.00 -4.20
C ALA A 194 -1.02 19.44 -4.59
N ALA A 195 -2.30 19.73 -4.81
CA ALA A 195 -2.82 21.07 -5.08
C ALA A 195 -2.47 22.07 -3.96
N GLN A 196 -2.41 21.61 -2.71
CA GLN A 196 -2.03 22.45 -1.56
C GLN A 196 -0.54 22.82 -1.53
N ARG A 197 0.29 22.09 -2.28
CA ARG A 197 1.75 22.30 -2.35
C ARG A 197 2.16 23.18 -3.53
N GLY A 198 1.23 23.54 -4.41
CA GLY A 198 1.57 24.20 -5.66
C GLY A 198 0.40 24.86 -6.38
N ARG A 199 0.54 24.97 -7.70
CA ARG A 199 -0.53 25.51 -8.56
C ARG A 199 -1.58 24.44 -8.78
N TYR A 200 -2.85 24.84 -8.71
CA TYR A 200 -3.98 23.95 -8.93
C TYR A 200 -5.05 24.64 -9.77
N ASP A 201 -5.91 23.84 -10.39
CA ASP A 201 -7.07 24.33 -11.12
C ASP A 201 -8.29 24.33 -10.19
N ARG A 202 -8.64 25.51 -9.67
CA ARG A 202 -9.77 25.68 -8.76
C ARG A 202 -11.10 25.30 -9.41
N GLN A 203 -11.30 25.67 -10.68
CA GLN A 203 -12.55 25.39 -11.39
C GLN A 203 -12.74 23.88 -11.57
N LEU A 204 -11.66 23.17 -11.89
CA LEU A 204 -11.66 21.72 -11.96
C LEU A 204 -12.02 21.08 -10.61
N LEU A 205 -11.41 21.53 -9.50
CA LEU A 205 -11.74 21.00 -8.17
C LEU A 205 -13.19 21.30 -7.78
N GLU A 206 -13.71 22.48 -8.09
CA GLU A 206 -15.13 22.81 -7.88
C GLU A 206 -16.07 21.93 -8.69
N GLN A 207 -15.71 21.60 -9.95
CA GLN A 207 -16.46 20.66 -10.80
C GLN A 207 -16.45 19.25 -10.21
N VAL A 208 -15.27 18.74 -9.85
CA VAL A 208 -15.08 17.40 -9.26
C VAL A 208 -15.86 17.28 -7.96
N ARG A 209 -15.80 18.31 -7.11
CA ARG A 209 -16.61 18.43 -5.88
C ARG A 209 -18.11 18.36 -6.17
N ALA A 210 -18.61 19.13 -7.15
CA ALA A 210 -20.02 19.14 -7.50
C ALA A 210 -20.51 17.77 -8.00
N GLN A 211 -19.69 17.07 -8.78
CA GLN A 211 -19.97 15.70 -9.23
C GLN A 211 -20.04 14.72 -8.05
N ALA A 212 -19.08 14.78 -7.12
CA ALA A 212 -19.08 13.93 -5.93
C ALA A 212 -20.27 14.22 -4.99
N ALA A 213 -20.65 15.49 -4.83
CA ALA A 213 -21.82 15.89 -4.04
C ALA A 213 -23.15 15.38 -4.62
N ALA A 214 -23.24 15.31 -5.95
CA ALA A 214 -24.39 14.74 -6.66
C ALA A 214 -24.37 13.20 -6.70
N ALA A 215 -23.28 12.56 -6.24
CA ALA A 215 -23.16 11.11 -6.27
C ALA A 215 -24.11 10.42 -5.26
N GLY A 216 -24.61 9.24 -5.65
CA GLY A 216 -25.47 8.41 -4.82
C GLY A 216 -24.84 7.89 -3.52
N PRO A 217 -23.56 7.48 -3.50
CA PRO A 217 -22.88 7.01 -2.28
C PRO A 217 -22.68 8.12 -1.22
N ALA A 218 -22.92 7.79 0.06
CA ALA A 218 -22.87 8.75 1.17
C ALA A 218 -21.45 9.22 1.52
N ASP A 219 -20.48 8.34 1.39
CA ASP A 219 -19.06 8.62 1.59
C ASP A 219 -18.48 9.58 0.54
N LEU A 220 -18.90 9.49 -0.73
CA LEU A 220 -18.52 10.47 -1.75
C LEU A 220 -19.11 11.85 -1.48
N ARG A 221 -20.34 11.94 -0.97
CA ARG A 221 -20.89 13.23 -0.52
C ARG A 221 -20.13 13.80 0.67
N ALA A 222 -19.75 12.95 1.61
CA ALA A 222 -18.94 13.37 2.75
C ALA A 222 -17.56 13.85 2.28
N TRP A 223 -16.94 13.15 1.34
CA TRP A 223 -15.71 13.58 0.67
C TRP A 223 -15.88 14.93 -0.04
N ALA A 224 -17.00 15.16 -0.75
CA ALA A 224 -17.27 16.43 -1.39
C ALA A 224 -17.40 17.59 -0.39
N ASN A 225 -17.93 17.35 0.80
CA ASN A 225 -17.99 18.34 1.88
C ASN A 225 -16.59 18.65 2.43
N ASP A 226 -15.74 17.64 2.58
CA ASP A 226 -14.35 17.82 2.99
C ASP A 226 -13.57 18.65 1.96
N LEU A 227 -13.74 18.36 0.66
CA LEU A 227 -13.13 19.15 -0.40
C LEU A 227 -13.68 20.58 -0.44
N ALA A 228 -14.98 20.77 -0.20
CA ALA A 228 -15.56 22.12 -0.06
C ALA A 228 -14.86 22.90 1.04
N TYR A 229 -14.71 22.29 2.22
CA TYR A 229 -14.03 22.88 3.36
C TYR A 229 -12.58 23.24 3.02
N LEU A 230 -11.82 22.35 2.37
CA LEU A 230 -10.46 22.63 1.94
C LEU A 230 -10.37 23.77 0.91
N LEU A 231 -11.29 23.84 -0.05
CA LEU A 231 -11.33 24.89 -1.06
C LEU A 231 -11.56 26.30 -0.49
N ASP A 232 -12.23 26.40 0.66
CA ASP A 232 -12.41 27.68 1.36
C ASP A 232 -11.09 28.22 1.94
N TYR A 233 -10.12 27.34 2.23
CA TYR A 233 -8.84 27.70 2.85
C TYR A 233 -7.62 27.58 1.93
N LEU A 234 -7.75 26.86 0.81
CA LEU A 234 -6.66 26.63 -0.15
C LEU A 234 -5.99 27.91 -0.67
N ASP A 235 -6.76 29.00 -0.80
CA ASP A 235 -6.27 30.29 -1.27
C ASP A 235 -5.81 31.22 -0.14
N GLY A 236 -5.75 30.75 1.11
CA GLY A 236 -5.36 31.57 2.27
C GLY A 236 -6.29 32.77 2.48
N GLN A 237 -7.60 32.55 2.34
CA GLN A 237 -8.61 33.60 2.39
C GLN A 237 -9.06 33.88 3.83
N GLY A 238 -8.14 34.40 4.65
CA GLY A 238 -8.48 35.04 5.91
C GLY A 238 -8.20 34.23 7.17
N PRO A 239 -8.50 34.80 8.34
CA PRO A 239 -8.07 34.23 9.61
C PRO A 239 -8.73 32.89 9.88
N VAL A 240 -7.95 31.97 10.43
CA VAL A 240 -8.38 30.63 10.85
C VAL A 240 -8.24 30.51 12.36
N CYS A 241 -9.20 29.87 13.01
CA CYS A 241 -9.10 29.51 14.42
C CYS A 241 -8.44 28.13 14.57
N LEU A 242 -7.98 27.78 15.78
CA LEU A 242 -7.26 26.52 16.00
C LEU A 242 -8.11 25.30 15.63
N ALA A 243 -9.42 25.34 15.90
CA ALA A 243 -10.33 24.27 15.51
C ALA A 243 -10.39 24.08 13.98
N ALA A 244 -10.40 25.19 13.22
CA ALA A 244 -10.36 25.11 11.76
C ALA A 244 -9.02 24.58 11.27
N ALA A 245 -7.91 25.04 11.84
CA ALA A 245 -6.58 24.54 11.49
C ALA A 245 -6.40 23.06 11.79
N ARG A 246 -6.95 22.55 12.90
CA ARG A 246 -7.00 21.11 13.19
C ARG A 246 -7.74 20.33 12.13
N GLU A 247 -8.89 20.83 11.69
CA GLU A 247 -9.68 20.16 10.66
C GLU A 247 -8.99 20.20 9.30
N ILE A 248 -8.38 21.33 8.93
CA ILE A 248 -7.52 21.42 7.74
C ILE A 248 -6.41 20.37 7.84
N ALA A 249 -5.65 20.33 8.93
CA ALA A 249 -4.57 19.35 9.12
C ALA A 249 -5.07 17.90 9.03
N ARG A 250 -6.21 17.58 9.65
CA ARG A 250 -6.84 16.26 9.57
C ARG A 250 -7.16 15.87 8.13
N LEU A 251 -7.81 16.76 7.39
CA LEU A 251 -8.23 16.50 6.01
C LEU A 251 -7.05 16.41 5.04
N THR A 252 -6.03 17.24 5.23
CA THR A 252 -4.87 17.35 4.34
C THR A 252 -3.80 16.30 4.60
N MET A 253 -3.54 15.94 5.86
CA MET A 253 -2.43 15.06 6.23
C MET A 253 -2.87 13.61 6.44
N SER A 254 -4.05 13.39 7.05
CA SER A 254 -4.57 12.06 7.31
C SER A 254 -5.61 11.61 6.27
N GLY A 255 -6.36 12.55 5.70
CA GLY A 255 -7.44 12.25 4.76
C GLY A 255 -8.51 11.30 5.34
N ARG A 256 -9.32 10.70 4.47
CA ARG A 256 -10.29 9.65 4.86
C ARG A 256 -9.72 8.24 4.73
N TYR A 257 -8.77 8.04 3.82
CA TYR A 257 -8.30 6.71 3.40
C TYR A 257 -6.92 6.33 3.94
N ARG A 258 -6.35 7.11 4.88
CA ARG A 258 -5.12 6.75 5.60
C ARG A 258 -5.39 6.62 7.11
N PRO A 259 -6.22 5.64 7.53
CA PRO A 259 -6.48 5.43 8.95
C PRO A 259 -5.19 5.07 9.69
N GLY A 260 -5.00 5.63 10.88
CA GLY A 260 -3.83 5.34 11.73
C GLY A 260 -2.72 6.38 11.70
N ILE A 261 -2.81 7.42 10.86
CA ILE A 261 -1.89 8.57 10.94
C ILE A 261 -2.23 9.39 12.17
N ALA A 262 -1.32 9.40 13.16
CA ALA A 262 -1.42 10.27 14.32
C ALA A 262 -0.98 11.69 13.94
N LEU A 263 -1.79 12.69 14.29
CA LEU A 263 -1.44 14.09 14.15
C LEU A 263 -1.00 14.66 15.49
N LEU A 264 0.24 15.14 15.52
CA LEU A 264 0.80 15.88 16.65
C LEU A 264 0.68 17.37 16.38
N GLU A 265 0.20 18.10 17.38
CA GLU A 265 0.01 19.55 17.30
C GLU A 265 1.13 20.28 18.04
N GLY A 266 1.55 21.41 17.48
CA GLY A 266 2.56 22.28 18.05
C GLY A 266 2.45 23.71 17.52
N GLN A 267 3.43 24.54 17.87
CA GLN A 267 3.51 25.93 17.45
C GLN A 267 4.96 26.31 17.13
N VAL A 268 5.18 27.00 16.01
CA VAL A 268 6.48 27.50 15.57
C VAL A 268 6.35 28.98 15.25
N GLY A 269 6.80 29.84 16.18
CA GLY A 269 6.53 31.27 16.13
C GLY A 269 5.03 31.54 16.12
N ASP A 270 4.57 32.28 15.10
CA ASP A 270 3.16 32.61 14.92
C ASP A 270 2.37 31.54 14.11
N TRP A 271 2.99 30.42 13.76
CA TRP A 271 2.34 29.36 12.98
C TRP A 271 1.92 28.20 13.86
N TRP A 272 0.72 27.66 13.60
CA TRP A 272 0.38 26.33 14.10
C TRP A 272 1.11 25.29 13.26
N ALA A 273 1.69 24.30 13.92
CA ALA A 273 2.42 23.22 13.30
C ALA A 273 1.70 21.90 13.56
N PHE A 274 1.42 21.15 12.50
CA PHE A 274 0.84 19.82 12.56
C PHE A 274 1.81 18.83 11.95
N THR A 275 1.95 17.69 12.61
CA THR A 275 2.93 16.67 12.27
C THR A 275 2.24 15.32 12.12
N ALA A 276 2.28 14.73 10.93
CA ALA A 276 1.78 13.39 10.68
C ALA A 276 2.89 12.37 10.93
N ALA A 277 2.67 11.46 11.87
CA ALA A 277 3.59 10.35 12.13
C ALA A 277 3.05 9.06 11.50
N PHE A 278 3.82 8.45 10.62
CA PHE A 278 3.53 7.12 10.07
C PHE A 278 4.29 6.07 10.91
N THR A 279 3.56 5.27 11.70
CA THR A 279 4.16 4.18 12.51
C THR A 279 4.13 2.89 11.68
N ALA A 280 5.27 2.28 11.34
CA ALA A 280 5.91 1.30 12.22
C ALA A 280 7.37 1.61 12.62
N ASP A 281 8.10 2.39 11.80
CA ASP A 281 9.54 2.59 12.01
C ASP A 281 9.91 4.04 12.40
N GLY A 282 8.95 4.98 12.41
CA GLY A 282 9.16 6.35 12.89
C GLY A 282 9.89 7.30 11.94
N TRP A 283 10.02 6.95 10.65
CA TRP A 283 10.87 7.68 9.70
C TRP A 283 10.14 8.58 8.69
N GLU A 284 8.81 8.55 8.63
CA GLU A 284 8.08 9.49 7.78
C GLU A 284 7.34 10.48 8.66
N ILE A 285 7.69 11.74 8.47
CA ILE A 285 7.12 12.86 9.18
C ILE A 285 6.89 13.97 8.16
N ASP A 286 5.62 14.16 7.81
CA ASP A 286 5.17 15.32 7.04
C ASP A 286 4.74 16.43 8.01
N HIS A 287 5.07 17.68 7.67
CA HIS A 287 4.67 18.84 8.46
C HIS A 287 3.82 19.80 7.65
N LEU A 288 2.73 20.24 8.26
CA LEU A 288 1.88 21.32 7.78
C LEU A 288 1.92 22.47 8.77
N TYR A 289 2.27 23.64 8.28
CA TYR A 289 2.21 24.90 9.02
C TYR A 289 1.02 25.72 8.54
N ILE A 290 0.24 26.25 9.47
CA ILE A 290 -0.95 27.06 9.18
C ILE A 290 -0.80 28.41 9.89
N TYR A 291 -0.85 29.50 9.14
CA TYR A 291 -0.75 30.85 9.71
C TYR A 291 -2.13 31.36 10.16
N PRO A 292 -2.34 31.64 11.46
CA PRO A 292 -3.66 31.96 12.00
C PRO A 292 -4.31 33.20 11.38
N ALA A 293 -3.52 34.23 11.03
CA ALA A 293 -4.07 35.50 10.57
C ALA A 293 -4.58 35.46 9.13
N THR A 294 -4.05 34.56 8.29
CA THR A 294 -4.41 34.50 6.86
C THR A 294 -4.87 33.12 6.40
N GLY A 295 -4.77 32.08 7.24
CA GLY A 295 -5.07 30.71 6.81
C GLY A 295 -4.06 30.16 5.80
N ALA A 296 -2.92 30.84 5.60
CA ALA A 296 -1.89 30.39 4.66
C ALA A 296 -1.35 29.03 5.10
N LEU A 297 -1.28 28.11 4.15
CA LEU A 297 -0.77 26.75 4.34
C LEU A 297 0.66 26.67 3.83
N ARG A 298 1.51 25.96 4.57
CA ARG A 298 2.89 25.72 4.16
C ARG A 298 3.32 24.32 4.56
N TRP A 299 3.81 23.56 3.59
CA TRP A 299 4.43 22.26 3.83
C TRP A 299 5.93 22.43 4.08
N SER A 300 6.54 21.63 4.96
CA SER A 300 7.99 21.70 5.22
C SER A 300 8.82 21.37 3.97
N GLY A 301 8.30 20.50 3.08
CA GLY A 301 9.04 19.99 1.91
C GLY A 301 10.29 19.17 2.24
N LYS A 302 10.67 19.11 3.52
CA LYS A 302 11.77 18.33 4.07
C LYS A 302 11.20 17.42 5.15
N ARG A 303 11.60 16.15 5.08
CA ARG A 303 11.40 15.18 6.16
C ARG A 303 12.24 15.67 7.35
N GLN A 304 11.60 16.00 8.47
CA GLN A 304 12.27 16.45 9.68
C GLN A 304 11.91 15.52 10.83
N SER A 305 12.90 15.11 11.60
CA SER A 305 12.70 14.38 12.85
C SER A 305 12.04 15.28 13.90
N ALA A 306 11.35 14.68 14.88
CA ALA A 306 10.81 15.40 16.02
C ALA A 306 11.88 16.23 16.77
N ASN A 307 13.12 15.75 16.80
CA ASN A 307 14.25 16.43 17.43
C ASN A 307 14.69 17.68 16.65
N GLU A 308 14.67 17.64 15.31
CA GLU A 308 14.98 18.81 14.49
C GLU A 308 13.96 19.93 14.70
N LEU A 309 12.67 19.59 14.84
CA LEU A 309 11.63 20.58 15.18
C LEU A 309 11.80 21.19 16.57
N ALA A 310 12.16 20.36 17.56
CA ALA A 310 12.43 20.85 18.91
C ALA A 310 13.63 21.81 18.94
N ALA A 311 14.56 21.74 17.98
CA ALA A 311 15.64 22.71 17.84
C ALA A 311 15.19 24.03 17.19
N TYR A 312 14.08 24.03 16.43
CA TYR A 312 13.50 25.20 15.76
C TYR A 312 12.59 26.07 16.65
N THR A 313 12.47 25.79 17.95
CA THR A 313 11.83 26.70 18.92
C THR A 313 12.63 28.00 19.15
N HIS A 314 13.82 28.14 18.58
CA HIS A 314 14.48 29.43 18.44
C HIS A 314 13.97 30.14 17.17
N PRO A 315 13.64 31.43 17.23
CA PRO A 315 13.04 32.15 16.10
C PRO A 315 13.96 32.04 14.89
N VAL A 316 13.57 31.18 13.94
CA VAL A 316 14.23 31.10 12.65
C VAL A 316 14.06 32.47 12.00
N SER A 317 15.19 33.12 11.73
CA SER A 317 15.21 34.37 10.97
C SER A 317 14.40 34.17 9.71
N ARG A 318 13.51 35.12 9.45
CA ARG A 318 12.46 35.13 8.42
C ARG A 318 12.95 34.67 7.02
N ASP A 319 14.25 34.76 6.76
CA ASP A 319 14.87 34.55 5.44
C ASP A 319 15.40 33.14 5.16
N ASP A 320 15.77 32.34 6.17
CA ASP A 320 16.47 31.06 5.92
C ASP A 320 15.51 29.92 5.56
N ALA A 321 14.26 30.00 6.01
CA ALA A 321 13.23 29.06 5.58
C ALA A 321 12.67 29.42 4.19
N LEU A 322 12.78 30.65 3.71
CA LEU A 322 12.10 31.13 2.49
C LEU A 322 12.89 30.93 1.20
N ARG A 323 14.14 30.44 1.26
CA ARG A 323 14.91 30.06 0.07
C ARG A 323 14.62 28.61 -0.36
N GLY A 324 13.36 28.34 -0.71
CA GLY A 324 13.11 27.35 -1.75
C GLY A 324 13.56 28.00 -3.06
N GLU A 325 14.62 27.51 -3.67
CA GLU A 325 15.19 28.05 -4.90
C GLU A 325 14.10 28.25 -5.96
N THR A 326 13.74 29.52 -6.22
CA THR A 326 13.09 29.87 -7.47
C THR A 326 14.08 29.50 -8.56
N PRO A 327 13.77 28.59 -9.51
CA PRO A 327 14.68 28.31 -10.60
C PRO A 327 14.91 29.61 -11.35
N ASP A 328 16.18 30.02 -11.42
CA ASP A 328 16.65 31.17 -12.17
C ASP A 328 16.29 30.95 -13.65
N ARG A 329 15.11 31.42 -14.04
CA ARG A 329 14.72 31.49 -15.45
C ARG A 329 15.47 32.68 -16.01
N GLY A 330 16.67 32.39 -16.53
CA GLY A 330 17.40 33.31 -17.38
C GLY A 330 16.48 33.90 -18.46
N PRO A 331 16.76 35.13 -18.92
CA PRO A 331 15.89 35.83 -19.85
C PRO A 331 15.69 34.98 -21.11
N ALA A 332 14.43 34.75 -21.48
CA ALA A 332 14.07 34.13 -22.74
C ALA A 332 14.64 35.01 -23.88
N GLN A 333 15.54 34.42 -24.67
CA GLN A 333 15.88 34.90 -26.00
C GLN A 333 14.86 34.38 -27.00
#